data_AF-A0A8B7RA91-F1
#
_entry.id   AF-A0A8B7RA91-F1
#
_cell.length_a   1.000
_cell.length_b   1.000
_cell.length_c   1.000
_cell.angle_alpha   90.00
_cell.angle_beta   90.00
_cell.angle_gamma   90.00
#
_symmetry.space_group_name_H-M   'P 1'
#
loop_
_entity.id
_entity.type
_entity.pdbx_description
1 polymer ?
#
loop_
_entity_poly.entity_id
_entity_poly.type
_entity_poly.pdbx_seq_one_letter_code
_entity_poly.pdbx_strand_id
1 'polypeptide(L)'
;MLQEESDLSLVIAQIVQKLKGSNLYAQLERQAWASLQRPEIKLESLKEDIKEFFKTSGWEKKLQNAVYSELSVFPLPSHPAAPPEHLKEPLVYMRKAQGSWEKRILKSLNSMCTELSIPLARKRPAGEQKELLNKWNEMGTDEPDLSLFRPVYAPKDFLEVLINLRNPNYENGDSLSFRTHLGLIQVPLKVKDIPELKEFFVELGLTTGQLGIDDSTQVPPELFENEHVRIGQKVLLEQDSAAAQQYIRQGSPTALRAELWALILNISSHPEDILYYEQLKTNVIQHDLLVDSLIYKDVKLTASNDDYYFVFEDYLYQVLLCFSRDTSVLAHFAYNSASPPKSYIRGKLGMEEYAVFYPPNGVIPFHGWESRVQGEKWTLNYVVEGIYNQLYYPWLKGCSGVAETGHTSTLIRPPHALSLLPRQ
;
A
#
# COMPACT_ATOMS: atom_id res chain seq x y z
N MET A 1 -16.26 12.42 30.44
CA MET A 1 -17.44 13.09 29.87
C MET A 1 -17.13 14.41 29.18
N LEU A 2 -16.96 15.55 29.87
CA LEU A 2 -16.74 16.85 29.17
C LEU A 2 -15.45 16.90 28.32
N GLN A 3 -14.40 16.20 28.75
CA GLN A 3 -13.13 16.13 28.01
C GLN A 3 -13.22 15.18 26.80
N GLU A 4 -13.94 14.06 26.93
CA GLU A 4 -14.19 13.11 25.83
C GLU A 4 -15.09 13.71 24.74
N GLU A 5 -16.09 14.52 25.10
CA GLU A 5 -16.94 15.24 24.13
C GLU A 5 -16.16 16.33 23.38
N SER A 6 -15.25 17.01 24.08
CA SER A 6 -14.33 18.00 23.49
C SER A 6 -13.35 17.34 22.51
N ASP A 7 -12.80 16.18 22.88
CA ASP A 7 -11.86 15.43 22.05
C ASP A 7 -12.56 14.88 20.80
N LEU A 8 -13.78 14.34 20.93
CA LEU A 8 -14.56 13.87 19.80
C LEU A 8 -14.91 15.02 18.82
N SER A 9 -15.28 16.18 19.35
CA SER A 9 -15.58 17.36 18.54
C SER A 9 -14.37 17.85 17.75
N LEU A 10 -13.18 17.79 18.34
CA LEU A 10 -11.92 18.12 17.68
C LEU A 10 -11.58 17.12 16.56
N VAL A 11 -11.73 15.81 16.82
CA VAL A 11 -11.52 14.75 15.83
C VAL A 11 -12.45 14.94 14.63
N ILE A 12 -13.75 15.18 14.89
CA ILE A 12 -14.73 15.46 13.84
C ILE A 12 -14.32 16.68 13.02
N ALA A 13 -13.93 17.78 13.66
CA ALA A 13 -13.52 19.00 12.97
C ALA A 13 -12.30 18.77 12.06
N GLN A 14 -11.31 17.99 12.51
CA GLN A 14 -10.12 17.65 11.73
C GLN A 14 -10.44 16.74 10.54
N ILE A 15 -11.25 15.70 10.73
CA ILE A 15 -11.69 14.82 9.64
C ILE A 15 -12.48 15.63 8.61
N VAL A 16 -13.40 16.50 9.05
CA VAL A 16 -14.17 17.36 8.14
C VAL A 16 -13.26 18.30 7.36
N GLN A 17 -12.23 18.88 7.98
CA GLN A 17 -11.26 19.73 7.26
C GLN A 17 -10.50 18.93 6.19
N LYS A 18 -10.06 17.72 6.50
CA LYS A 18 -9.35 16.87 5.54
C LYS A 18 -10.27 16.44 4.39
N LEU A 19 -11.49 16.02 4.70
CA LEU A 19 -12.48 15.64 3.69
C LEU A 19 -12.88 16.82 2.80
N LYS A 20 -12.98 18.05 3.33
CA LYS A 20 -13.27 19.25 2.53
C LYS A 20 -12.25 19.49 1.40
N GLY A 21 -10.99 19.11 1.60
CA GLY A 21 -9.94 19.18 0.58
C GLY A 21 -9.94 18.01 -0.41
N SER A 22 -10.78 17.00 -0.19
CA SER A 22 -10.83 15.78 -1.00
C SER A 22 -11.75 15.92 -2.22
N ASN A 23 -11.49 15.08 -3.23
CA ASN A 23 -12.38 14.94 -4.38
C ASN A 23 -13.80 14.48 -3.97
N LEU A 24 -13.92 13.65 -2.93
CA LEU A 24 -15.21 13.19 -2.41
C LEU A 24 -16.10 14.37 -2.00
N TYR A 25 -15.54 15.42 -1.39
CA TYR A 25 -16.31 16.61 -1.03
C TYR A 25 -16.82 17.36 -2.27
N ALA A 26 -15.97 17.54 -3.28
CA ALA A 26 -16.38 18.15 -4.55
C ALA A 26 -17.47 17.33 -5.25
N GLN A 27 -17.39 15.98 -5.19
CA GLN A 27 -18.42 15.10 -5.73
C GLN A 27 -19.74 15.22 -4.95
N LEU A 28 -19.69 15.21 -3.62
CA LEU A 28 -20.87 15.42 -2.77
C LEU A 28 -21.53 16.76 -3.06
N GLU A 29 -20.73 17.83 -3.21
CA GLU A 29 -21.25 19.15 -3.55
C GLU A 29 -21.95 19.15 -4.92
N ARG A 30 -21.32 18.60 -5.97
CA ARG A 30 -21.94 18.46 -7.30
C ARG A 30 -23.25 17.68 -7.25
N GLN A 31 -23.33 16.64 -6.43
CA GLN A 31 -24.53 15.80 -6.31
C GLN A 31 -25.62 16.48 -5.51
N ALA A 32 -25.28 17.26 -4.48
CA ALA A 32 -26.22 18.14 -3.80
C ALA A 32 -26.81 19.18 -4.77
N TRP A 33 -25.98 19.79 -5.61
CA TRP A 33 -26.46 20.73 -6.63
C TRP A 33 -27.36 20.06 -7.67
N ALA A 34 -26.98 18.87 -8.15
CA ALA A 34 -27.80 18.11 -9.09
C ALA A 34 -29.14 17.67 -8.48
N SER A 35 -29.18 17.39 -7.17
CA SER A 35 -30.41 16.96 -6.50
C SER A 35 -31.42 18.10 -6.36
N LEU A 36 -31.01 19.37 -6.37
CA LEU A 36 -31.94 20.52 -6.35
C LEU A 36 -32.90 20.57 -7.56
N GLN A 37 -32.54 19.90 -8.66
CA GLN A 37 -33.40 19.82 -9.84
C GLN A 37 -34.53 18.77 -9.68
N ARG A 38 -34.51 18.00 -8.59
CA ARG A 38 -35.46 16.91 -8.35
C ARG A 38 -36.72 17.44 -7.65
N PRO A 39 -37.91 17.02 -8.09
CA PRO A 39 -39.17 17.51 -7.53
C PRO A 39 -39.40 17.09 -6.07
N GLU A 40 -38.70 16.07 -5.59
CA GLU A 40 -38.79 15.60 -4.21
C GLU A 40 -38.09 16.51 -3.19
N ILE A 41 -37.17 17.37 -3.64
CA ILE A 41 -36.41 18.28 -2.77
C ILE A 41 -37.11 19.64 -2.71
N LYS A 42 -37.60 20.01 -1.52
CA LYS A 42 -38.31 21.26 -1.29
C LYS A 42 -37.39 22.28 -0.63
N LEU A 43 -37.56 23.55 -0.97
CA LEU A 43 -36.77 24.63 -0.37
C LEU A 43 -37.00 24.74 1.15
N GLU A 44 -38.22 24.44 1.60
CA GLU A 44 -38.65 24.51 3.01
C GLU A 44 -37.98 23.44 3.90
N SER A 45 -37.71 22.25 3.33
CA SER A 45 -37.08 21.10 3.99
C SER A 45 -35.71 20.76 3.43
N LEU A 46 -35.07 21.70 2.72
CA LEU A 46 -33.89 21.48 1.88
C LEU A 46 -32.78 20.68 2.56
N LYS A 47 -32.46 21.02 3.81
CA LYS A 47 -31.42 20.34 4.58
C LYS A 47 -31.75 18.87 4.85
N GLU A 48 -32.99 18.57 5.21
CA GLU A 48 -33.40 17.20 5.52
C GLU A 48 -33.63 16.40 4.24
N ASP A 49 -34.17 17.02 3.19
CA ASP A 49 -34.37 16.37 1.89
C ASP A 49 -33.03 15.99 1.23
N ILE A 50 -32.02 16.86 1.32
CA ILE A 50 -30.66 16.54 0.82
C ILE A 50 -30.02 15.41 1.63
N LYS A 51 -30.20 15.38 2.96
CA LYS A 51 -29.69 14.26 3.78
C LYS A 51 -30.37 12.95 3.40
N GLU A 52 -31.68 12.95 3.23
CA GLU A 52 -32.43 11.75 2.84
C GLU A 52 -32.07 11.29 1.42
N PHE A 53 -31.84 12.24 0.51
CA PHE A 53 -31.28 11.96 -0.79
C PHE A 53 -29.94 11.22 -0.66
N PHE A 54 -28.99 11.72 0.15
CA PHE A 54 -27.69 11.06 0.31
C PHE A 54 -27.76 9.68 0.97
N LYS A 55 -28.72 9.46 1.87
CA LYS A 55 -29.00 8.13 2.45
C LYS A 55 -29.47 7.14 1.40
N THR A 56 -30.47 7.52 0.61
CA THR A 56 -31.11 6.64 -0.38
C THR A 56 -30.27 6.42 -1.64
N SER A 57 -29.36 7.35 -1.96
CA SER A 57 -28.49 7.28 -3.14
C SER A 57 -27.12 6.63 -2.89
N GLY A 58 -26.85 6.17 -1.67
CA GLY A 58 -25.59 5.49 -1.30
C GLY A 58 -24.40 6.42 -1.03
N TRP A 59 -24.56 7.74 -1.14
CA TRP A 59 -23.52 8.71 -0.80
C TRP A 59 -23.20 8.75 0.70
N GLU A 60 -24.19 8.44 1.56
CA GLU A 60 -23.95 8.27 2.99
C GLU A 60 -22.93 7.16 3.25
N LYS A 61 -23.06 6.00 2.59
CA LYS A 61 -22.11 4.90 2.71
C LYS A 61 -20.71 5.26 2.25
N LYS A 62 -20.59 5.97 1.11
CA LYS A 62 -19.30 6.48 0.63
C LYS A 62 -18.64 7.42 1.66
N LEU A 63 -19.42 8.31 2.26
CA LEU A 63 -18.92 9.21 3.31
C LEU A 63 -18.51 8.43 4.57
N GLN A 64 -19.31 7.43 4.99
CA GLN A 64 -18.97 6.56 6.11
C GLN A 64 -17.64 5.83 5.88
N ASN A 65 -17.44 5.25 4.69
CA ASN A 65 -16.20 4.56 4.34
C ASN A 65 -15.00 5.53 4.36
N ALA A 66 -15.15 6.74 3.84
CA ALA A 66 -14.10 7.75 3.87
C ALA A 66 -13.75 8.19 5.30
N VAL A 67 -14.76 8.42 6.15
CA VAL A 67 -14.55 8.73 7.58
C VAL A 67 -13.87 7.57 8.30
N TYR A 68 -14.27 6.33 8.02
CA TYR A 68 -13.67 5.13 8.60
C TYR A 68 -12.19 4.99 8.20
N SER A 69 -11.87 5.21 6.92
CA SER A 69 -10.48 5.24 6.44
C SER A 69 -9.66 6.30 7.18
N GLU A 70 -10.19 7.52 7.32
CA GLU A 70 -9.52 8.60 8.05
C GLU A 70 -9.29 8.29 9.53
N LEU A 71 -10.26 7.66 10.20
CA LEU A 71 -10.12 7.23 11.58
C LEU A 71 -9.02 6.18 11.77
N SER A 72 -8.80 5.31 10.78
CA SER A 72 -7.78 4.26 10.85
C SER A 72 -6.35 4.80 10.81
N VAL A 73 -6.14 5.99 10.23
CA VAL A 73 -4.84 6.65 10.07
C VAL A 73 -4.70 7.85 11.02
N PHE A 74 -5.74 8.16 11.80
CA PHE A 74 -5.76 9.33 12.66
C PHE A 74 -4.68 9.21 13.76
N PRO A 75 -3.77 10.20 13.87
CA PRO A 75 -2.72 10.15 14.88
C PRO A 75 -3.32 10.26 16.27
N LEU A 76 -2.77 9.50 17.22
CA LEU A 76 -3.17 9.60 18.62
C LEU A 76 -2.98 11.05 19.12
N PRO A 77 -3.88 11.57 19.97
CA PRO A 77 -3.75 12.92 20.52
C PRO A 77 -2.39 13.13 21.18
N SER A 78 -1.61 14.06 20.63
CA SER A 78 -0.31 14.44 21.20
C SER A 78 -0.49 15.54 22.26
N HIS A 79 0.46 15.64 23.18
CA HIS A 79 0.46 16.72 24.17
C HIS A 79 0.63 18.09 23.45
N PRO A 80 -0.19 19.12 23.74
CA PRO A 80 -0.17 20.42 23.03
C PRO A 80 1.17 21.15 23.01
N ALA A 81 2.05 20.85 23.97
CA ALA A 81 3.39 21.43 24.09
C ALA A 81 4.51 20.59 23.44
N ALA A 82 4.18 19.49 22.76
CA ALA A 82 5.16 18.65 22.09
C ALA A 82 5.73 19.37 20.84
N PRO A 83 7.07 19.44 20.67
CA PRO A 83 7.66 19.94 19.44
C PRO A 83 7.17 19.16 18.21
N PRO A 84 7.10 19.77 17.01
CA PRO A 84 6.66 19.08 15.79
C PRO A 84 7.43 17.77 15.50
N GLU A 85 8.72 17.74 15.87
CA GLU A 85 9.56 16.55 15.72
C GLU A 85 9.12 15.38 16.61
N HIS A 86 8.48 15.66 17.75
CA HIS A 86 7.99 14.65 18.69
C HIS A 86 6.59 14.13 18.31
N LEU A 87 5.88 14.83 17.42
CA LEU A 87 4.60 14.39 16.88
C LEU A 87 4.75 13.16 15.97
N LYS A 88 5.89 13.09 15.27
CA LYS A 88 6.22 12.02 14.33
C LYS A 88 6.86 10.83 15.02
N GLU A 89 7.96 11.06 15.73
CA GLU A 89 8.66 10.03 16.51
C GLU A 89 9.07 10.58 17.89
N PRO A 90 8.36 10.20 18.96
CA PRO A 90 8.62 10.74 20.29
C PRO A 90 9.97 10.29 20.86
N LEU A 91 10.51 9.12 20.45
CA LEU A 91 11.73 8.56 21.02
C LEU A 91 12.97 9.13 20.35
N VAL A 92 13.79 9.87 21.12
CA VAL A 92 15.02 10.53 20.62
C VAL A 92 16.00 9.53 19.99
N TYR A 93 16.19 8.36 20.60
CA TYR A 93 17.13 7.36 20.07
C TYR A 93 16.64 6.75 18.74
N MET A 94 15.32 6.59 18.57
CA MET A 94 14.70 6.17 17.31
C MET A 94 14.91 7.22 16.23
N ARG A 95 14.64 8.50 16.52
CA ARG A 95 14.90 9.61 15.57
C ARG A 95 16.35 9.65 15.10
N LYS A 96 17.31 9.48 16.02
CA LYS A 96 18.74 9.44 15.67
C LYS A 96 19.09 8.25 14.77
N ALA A 97 18.56 7.06 15.08
CA ALA A 97 18.76 5.87 14.28
C ALA A 97 18.17 6.04 12.87
N GLN A 98 16.93 6.53 12.79
CA GLN A 98 16.24 6.80 11.54
C GLN A 98 16.99 7.85 10.68
N GLY A 99 17.36 8.99 11.26
CA GLY A 99 18.11 10.01 10.52
C GLY A 99 19.49 9.53 10.06
N SER A 100 20.12 8.60 10.80
CA SER A 100 21.37 7.96 10.39
C SER A 100 21.16 6.99 9.23
N TRP A 101 20.07 6.23 9.26
CA TRP A 101 19.65 5.33 8.20
C TRP A 101 19.32 6.07 6.89
N GLU A 102 18.50 7.11 6.96
CA GLU A 102 18.15 7.95 5.80
C GLU A 102 19.40 8.59 5.17
N LYS A 103 20.33 9.11 5.99
CA LYS A 103 21.62 9.63 5.52
C LYS A 103 22.46 8.56 4.82
N ARG A 104 22.48 7.32 5.33
CA ARG A 104 23.20 6.19 4.71
C ARG A 104 22.64 5.87 3.33
N ILE A 105 21.32 5.80 3.19
CA ILE A 105 20.63 5.56 1.91
C ILE A 105 20.99 6.66 0.91
N LEU A 106 20.85 7.93 1.29
CA LEU A 106 21.18 9.07 0.42
C LEU A 106 22.65 9.08 0.01
N LYS A 107 23.57 8.75 0.93
CA LYS A 107 25.00 8.66 0.63
C LYS A 107 25.28 7.54 -0.38
N SER A 108 24.64 6.37 -0.22
CA SER A 108 24.76 5.23 -1.15
C SER A 108 24.30 5.61 -2.56
N LEU A 109 23.15 6.25 -2.66
CA LEU A 109 22.58 6.73 -3.93
C LEU A 109 23.49 7.74 -4.64
N ASN A 110 23.96 8.78 -3.92
CA ASN A 110 24.86 9.79 -4.48
C ASN A 110 26.24 9.23 -4.86
N SER A 111 26.74 8.26 -4.09
CA SER A 111 27.97 7.55 -4.41
C SER A 111 27.84 6.81 -5.75
N MET A 112 26.70 6.11 -5.96
CA MET A 112 26.42 5.43 -7.22
C MET A 112 26.34 6.38 -8.41
N CYS A 113 25.70 7.54 -8.27
CA CYS A 113 25.71 8.58 -9.31
C CYS A 113 27.13 9.03 -9.68
N THR A 114 27.99 9.21 -8.68
CA THR A 114 29.36 9.66 -8.88
C THR A 114 30.21 8.58 -9.55
N GLU A 115 30.07 7.33 -9.13
CA GLU A 115 30.82 6.17 -9.66
C GLU A 115 30.44 5.85 -11.11
N LEU A 116 29.14 5.82 -11.41
CA LEU A 116 28.64 5.50 -12.75
C LEU A 116 28.64 6.71 -13.69
N SER A 117 28.92 7.91 -13.18
CA SER A 117 28.80 9.18 -13.92
C SER A 117 27.40 9.40 -14.51
N ILE A 118 26.36 8.95 -13.79
CA ILE A 118 24.95 9.06 -14.18
C ILE A 118 24.24 10.10 -13.30
N PRO A 119 23.48 11.06 -13.86
CA PRO A 119 22.71 12.00 -13.07
C PRO A 119 21.53 11.32 -12.36
N LEU A 120 21.08 11.86 -11.23
CA LEU A 120 19.86 11.37 -10.56
C LEU A 120 18.63 11.44 -11.46
N ALA A 121 18.50 12.53 -12.22
CA ALA A 121 17.41 12.71 -13.17
C ALA A 121 17.93 13.44 -14.42
N ARG A 122 17.47 13.02 -15.59
CA ARG A 122 17.66 13.75 -16.86
C ARG A 122 16.41 13.70 -17.71
N LYS A 123 16.23 14.71 -18.56
CA LYS A 123 15.23 14.63 -19.63
C LYS A 123 15.71 13.61 -20.67
N ARG A 124 14.87 12.63 -20.97
CA ARG A 124 15.14 11.57 -21.94
C ARG A 124 15.16 12.17 -23.36
N PRO A 125 16.15 11.85 -24.22
CA PRO A 125 16.18 12.26 -25.63
C PRO A 125 14.96 11.74 -26.41
N ALA A 126 14.54 12.46 -27.46
CA ALA A 126 13.33 12.11 -28.22
C ALA A 126 13.35 10.68 -28.82
N GLY A 127 14.53 10.17 -29.20
CA GLY A 127 14.68 8.79 -29.68
C GLY A 127 14.34 7.76 -28.61
N GLU A 128 14.94 7.89 -27.43
CA GLU A 128 14.66 7.02 -26.27
C GLU A 128 13.19 7.13 -25.82
N GLN A 129 12.59 8.33 -25.88
CA GLN A 129 11.16 8.49 -25.56
C GLN A 129 10.27 7.69 -26.51
N LYS A 130 10.55 7.73 -27.82
CA LYS A 130 9.78 7.00 -28.83
C LYS A 130 9.93 5.49 -28.66
N GLU A 131 11.13 5.02 -28.34
CA GLU A 131 11.39 3.60 -28.09
C GLU A 131 10.61 3.10 -26.87
N LEU A 132 10.73 3.77 -25.73
CA LEU A 132 10.04 3.39 -24.49
C LEU A 132 8.51 3.45 -24.66
N LEU A 133 7.99 4.45 -25.37
CA LEU A 133 6.56 4.54 -25.65
C LEU A 133 6.06 3.34 -26.49
N ASN A 134 6.84 2.92 -27.49
CA ASN A 134 6.48 1.78 -28.33
C ASN A 134 6.53 0.45 -27.56
N LYS A 135 7.48 0.32 -26.62
CA LYS A 135 7.70 -0.89 -25.82
C LYS A 135 7.01 -0.88 -24.47
N TRP A 136 6.15 0.11 -24.18
CA TRP A 136 5.56 0.28 -22.84
C TRP A 136 4.85 -0.97 -22.30
N ASN A 137 4.27 -1.78 -23.18
CA ASN A 137 3.56 -3.02 -22.81
C ASN A 137 4.44 -4.28 -22.86
N GLU A 138 5.71 -4.15 -23.25
CA GLU A 138 6.66 -5.25 -23.47
C GLU A 138 8.05 -4.89 -22.91
N MET A 139 8.08 -4.08 -21.85
CA MET A 139 9.32 -3.61 -21.20
C MET A 139 10.18 -4.75 -20.63
N GLY A 140 9.59 -5.89 -20.30
CA GLY A 140 10.29 -7.09 -19.84
C GLY A 140 11.12 -7.75 -20.93
N THR A 141 10.88 -7.44 -22.21
CA THR A 141 11.72 -7.93 -23.32
C THR A 141 13.06 -7.18 -23.43
N ASP A 142 13.16 -5.99 -22.82
CA ASP A 142 14.40 -5.24 -22.78
C ASP A 142 15.35 -5.82 -21.72
N GLU A 143 16.58 -6.11 -22.14
CA GLU A 143 17.67 -6.55 -21.26
C GLU A 143 18.73 -5.44 -21.13
N PRO A 144 18.48 -4.38 -20.34
CA PRO A 144 19.50 -3.39 -20.07
C PRO A 144 20.65 -4.03 -19.28
N ASP A 145 21.89 -3.60 -19.57
CA ASP A 145 23.04 -3.98 -18.74
C ASP A 145 22.96 -3.24 -17.39
N LEU A 146 22.49 -3.97 -16.37
CA LEU A 146 22.36 -3.50 -15.00
C LEU A 146 23.46 -4.06 -14.07
N SER A 147 24.53 -4.63 -14.64
CA SER A 147 25.61 -5.26 -13.87
C SER A 147 26.27 -4.30 -12.89
N LEU A 148 26.46 -3.04 -13.30
CA LEU A 148 27.11 -1.98 -12.51
C LEU A 148 26.20 -1.38 -11.42
N PHE A 149 24.88 -1.59 -11.48
CA PHE A 149 23.94 -1.03 -10.52
C PHE A 149 23.87 -1.91 -9.27
N ARG A 150 24.47 -1.50 -8.16
CA ARG A 150 24.27 -2.20 -6.88
C ARG A 150 22.97 -1.75 -6.20
N PRO A 151 22.30 -2.59 -5.41
CA PRO A 151 21.19 -2.13 -4.59
C PRO A 151 21.62 -1.02 -3.62
N VAL A 152 20.73 -0.06 -3.36
CA VAL A 152 21.01 1.04 -2.43
C VAL A 152 21.08 0.53 -0.99
N TYR A 153 20.18 -0.39 -0.64
CA TYR A 153 20.17 -1.16 0.60
C TYR A 153 19.37 -2.46 0.41
N ALA A 154 19.60 -3.44 1.27
CA ALA A 154 18.87 -4.72 1.33
C ALA A 154 18.25 -4.95 2.72
N PRO A 155 17.32 -5.90 2.89
CA PRO A 155 16.71 -6.21 4.19
C PRO A 155 17.72 -6.56 5.28
N LYS A 156 18.86 -7.14 4.91
CA LYS A 156 19.97 -7.44 5.83
C LYS A 156 20.60 -6.16 6.42
N ASP A 157 20.77 -5.11 5.61
CA ASP A 157 21.29 -3.83 6.11
C ASP A 157 20.35 -3.21 7.15
N PHE A 158 19.05 -3.34 6.93
CA PHE A 158 18.04 -2.86 7.88
C PHE A 158 18.04 -3.69 9.17
N LEU A 159 18.15 -5.02 9.05
CA LEU A 159 18.29 -5.91 10.21
C LEU A 159 19.51 -5.54 11.06
N GLU A 160 20.65 -5.24 10.44
CA GLU A 160 21.84 -4.77 11.15
C GLU A 160 21.60 -3.48 11.94
N VAL A 161 20.83 -2.53 11.38
CA VAL A 161 20.44 -1.32 12.11
C VAL A 161 19.58 -1.66 13.32
N LEU A 162 18.61 -2.57 13.16
CA LEU A 162 17.73 -2.99 14.26
C LEU A 162 18.48 -3.73 15.37
N ILE A 163 19.46 -4.58 15.03
CA ILE A 163 20.31 -5.28 16.01
C ILE A 163 21.13 -4.29 16.85
N ASN A 164 21.59 -3.21 16.22
CA ASN A 164 22.42 -2.20 16.88
C ASN A 164 21.60 -1.13 17.61
N LEU A 165 20.27 -1.15 17.50
CA LEU A 165 19.40 -0.19 18.15
C LEU A 165 19.34 -0.46 19.66
N ARG A 166 19.83 0.49 20.45
CA ARG A 166 19.79 0.42 21.92
C ARG A 166 18.73 1.34 22.48
N ASN A 167 17.85 0.79 23.31
CA ASN A 167 16.88 1.59 24.05
C ASN A 167 17.48 1.99 25.41
N PRO A 168 17.65 3.30 25.70
CA PRO A 168 18.24 3.79 26.95
C PRO A 168 17.53 3.32 28.22
N ASN A 169 16.24 2.97 28.14
CA ASN A 169 15.46 2.50 29.29
C ASN A 169 15.84 1.07 29.72
N TYR A 170 16.60 0.34 28.91
CA TYR A 170 17.12 -0.99 29.23
C TYR A 170 18.61 -0.99 29.58
N GLU A 171 19.26 0.17 29.61
CA GLU A 171 20.61 0.27 30.18
C GLU A 171 20.52 0.34 31.71
N ASN A 172 20.12 -0.76 32.34
CA ASN A 172 20.26 -0.96 33.79
C ASN A 172 20.30 -2.46 34.14
N GLY A 173 21.51 -2.95 34.45
CA GLY A 173 21.72 -4.15 35.28
C GLY A 173 22.45 -5.30 34.59
N ASP A 174 23.70 -5.51 34.99
CA ASP A 174 24.62 -6.62 34.67
C ASP A 174 24.14 -8.04 35.04
N SER A 175 22.85 -8.36 34.97
CA SER A 175 22.38 -9.73 35.11
C SER A 175 21.94 -10.28 33.75
N LEU A 176 22.86 -10.98 33.08
CA LEU A 176 22.58 -11.89 31.97
C LEU A 176 21.45 -12.85 32.38
N SER A 177 20.22 -12.52 32.01
CA SER A 177 19.06 -13.38 32.21
C SER A 177 18.93 -14.31 31.01
N PHE A 178 18.43 -15.53 31.19
CA PHE A 178 18.19 -16.47 30.09
C PHE A 178 17.37 -15.85 28.92
N ARG A 179 16.53 -14.85 29.22
CA ARG A 179 15.74 -14.11 28.22
C ARG A 179 16.58 -13.18 27.34
N THR A 180 17.76 -12.74 27.80
CA THR A 180 18.68 -11.93 26.98
C THR A 180 19.39 -12.73 25.87
N HIS A 181 19.28 -14.07 25.89
CA HIS A 181 19.88 -14.94 24.87
C HIS A 181 18.91 -15.39 23.77
N LEU A 182 17.60 -15.13 23.93
CA LEU A 182 16.57 -15.60 23.00
C LEU A 182 16.20 -14.50 22.00
N GLY A 183 17.11 -14.21 21.07
CA GLY A 183 16.82 -13.37 19.90
C GLY A 183 17.88 -12.32 19.60
N LEU A 184 18.05 -12.02 18.30
CA LEU A 184 18.98 -10.99 17.79
C LEU A 184 18.56 -9.56 18.15
N ILE A 185 17.26 -9.34 18.38
CA ILE A 185 16.68 -8.04 18.74
C ILE A 185 15.74 -8.26 19.92
N GLN A 186 15.96 -7.54 21.01
CA GLN A 186 15.11 -7.58 22.20
C GLN A 186 14.10 -6.44 22.14
N VAL A 187 12.95 -6.67 21.51
CA VAL A 187 11.81 -5.74 21.58
C VAL A 187 10.82 -6.28 22.62
N PRO A 188 10.64 -5.61 23.76
CA PRO A 188 9.62 -5.97 24.74
C PRO A 188 8.26 -5.54 24.21
N LEU A 189 7.71 -6.37 23.35
CA LEU A 189 6.33 -6.24 22.90
C LEU A 189 5.45 -6.87 23.98
N LYS A 190 4.41 -6.15 24.41
CA LYS A 190 3.31 -6.78 25.14
C LYS A 190 2.62 -7.73 24.16
N VAL A 191 2.96 -9.01 24.25
CA VAL A 191 2.31 -10.06 23.49
C VAL A 191 1.11 -10.56 24.25
N LYS A 192 0.02 -10.83 23.53
CA LYS A 192 -1.17 -11.46 24.10
C LYS A 192 -0.83 -12.88 24.54
N ASP A 193 -1.35 -13.33 25.67
CA ASP A 193 -1.26 -14.73 26.07
C ASP A 193 -2.18 -15.63 25.24
N ILE A 194 -2.09 -16.96 25.40
CA ILE A 194 -2.90 -17.90 24.60
C ILE A 194 -4.42 -17.68 24.81
N PRO A 195 -4.94 -17.51 26.04
CA PRO A 195 -6.33 -17.12 26.25
C PRO A 195 -6.73 -15.84 25.50
N GLU A 196 -5.95 -14.77 25.63
CA GLU A 196 -6.18 -13.49 24.96
C GLU A 196 -6.13 -13.64 23.43
N LEU A 197 -5.22 -14.48 22.90
CA LEU A 197 -5.15 -14.78 21.46
C LEU A 197 -6.37 -15.56 20.98
N LYS A 198 -6.88 -16.52 21.76
CA LYS A 198 -8.09 -17.27 21.42
C LYS A 198 -9.32 -16.37 21.37
N GLU A 199 -9.42 -15.43 22.31
CA GLU A 199 -10.49 -14.43 22.30
C GLU A 199 -10.34 -13.46 21.11
N PHE A 200 -9.11 -13.00 20.86
CA PHE A 200 -8.83 -12.06 19.77
C PHE A 200 -9.03 -12.67 18.37
N PHE A 201 -8.74 -13.96 18.19
CA PHE A 201 -8.90 -14.72 16.94
C PHE A 201 -10.05 -15.73 17.00
N VAL A 202 -11.10 -15.43 17.77
CA VAL A 202 -12.27 -16.34 17.91
C VAL A 202 -12.90 -16.70 16.55
N GLU A 203 -12.80 -15.79 15.58
CA GLU A 203 -13.30 -15.96 14.20
C GLU A 203 -12.53 -17.04 13.41
N LEU A 204 -11.28 -17.34 13.79
CA LEU A 204 -10.46 -18.41 13.23
C LEU A 204 -10.61 -19.73 14.02
N GLY A 205 -11.61 -19.82 14.90
CA GLY A 205 -11.90 -21.02 15.66
C GLY A 205 -12.27 -22.19 14.76
N LEU A 206 -12.07 -23.41 15.26
CA LEU A 206 -12.36 -24.67 14.56
C LEU A 206 -13.85 -24.87 14.22
N THR A 207 -14.73 -24.04 14.79
CA THR A 207 -16.17 -24.03 14.54
C THR A 207 -16.56 -23.17 13.34
N THR A 208 -15.63 -22.40 12.77
CA THR A 208 -15.85 -21.50 11.65
C THR A 208 -15.12 -22.05 10.42
N GLY A 209 -15.84 -22.26 9.33
CA GLY A 209 -15.25 -22.69 8.06
C GLY A 209 -14.39 -21.57 7.45
N GLN A 210 -13.21 -21.93 6.94
CA GLN A 210 -12.26 -21.00 6.34
C GLN A 210 -11.97 -21.35 4.89
N LEU A 211 -12.19 -20.38 4.00
CA LEU A 211 -11.94 -20.54 2.57
C LEU A 211 -10.43 -20.62 2.30
N GLY A 212 -10.00 -21.63 1.55
CA GLY A 212 -8.59 -21.95 1.28
C GLY A 212 -7.95 -22.93 2.26
N ILE A 213 -8.64 -23.29 3.34
CA ILE A 213 -8.20 -24.30 4.32
C ILE A 213 -9.16 -25.49 4.32
N ASP A 214 -10.45 -25.21 4.53
CA ASP A 214 -11.47 -26.24 4.70
C ASP A 214 -12.08 -26.73 3.38
N ASP A 215 -11.72 -26.10 2.26
CA ASP A 215 -12.15 -26.43 0.88
C ASP A 215 -11.86 -27.90 0.49
N SER A 216 -10.93 -28.54 1.20
CA SER A 216 -10.50 -29.93 0.96
C SER A 216 -11.23 -30.97 1.81
N THR A 217 -12.10 -30.54 2.72
CA THR A 217 -12.80 -31.44 3.65
C THR A 217 -14.15 -31.92 3.09
N GLN A 218 -14.85 -32.80 3.79
CA GLN A 218 -15.89 -33.72 3.30
C GLN A 218 -17.19 -33.07 2.76
N VAL A 219 -17.21 -31.75 2.55
CA VAL A 219 -18.30 -31.00 1.92
C VAL A 219 -17.96 -30.83 0.43
N PRO A 220 -18.89 -31.01 -0.51
CA PRO A 220 -18.65 -30.65 -1.90
C PRO A 220 -18.10 -29.21 -1.97
N PRO A 221 -16.87 -28.99 -2.47
CA PRO A 221 -16.23 -27.67 -2.43
C PRO A 221 -17.10 -26.57 -3.04
N GLU A 222 -17.87 -26.95 -4.07
CA GLU A 222 -18.84 -26.10 -4.75
C GLU A 222 -19.91 -25.54 -3.80
N LEU A 223 -20.42 -26.29 -2.82
CA LEU A 223 -21.47 -25.77 -1.92
C LEU A 223 -20.92 -24.78 -0.90
N PHE A 224 -19.71 -25.02 -0.39
CA PHE A 224 -19.06 -24.15 0.58
C PHE A 224 -18.58 -22.84 -0.07
N GLU A 225 -17.86 -22.94 -1.20
CA GLU A 225 -17.37 -21.77 -1.94
C GLU A 225 -18.53 -20.93 -2.47
N ASN A 226 -19.61 -21.54 -2.99
CA ASN A 226 -20.77 -20.80 -3.48
C ASN A 226 -21.48 -19.99 -2.38
N GLU A 227 -21.53 -20.52 -1.16
CA GLU A 227 -22.10 -19.76 -0.03
C GLU A 227 -21.23 -18.55 0.33
N HIS A 228 -19.90 -18.73 0.35
CA HIS A 228 -18.98 -17.61 0.53
C HIS A 228 -19.15 -16.56 -0.57
N VAL A 229 -19.25 -16.97 -1.84
CA VAL A 229 -19.51 -16.05 -2.97
C VAL A 229 -20.83 -15.30 -2.77
N ARG A 230 -21.91 -15.99 -2.39
CA ARG A 230 -23.22 -15.37 -2.16
C ARG A 230 -23.17 -14.31 -1.06
N ILE A 231 -22.51 -14.61 0.06
CA ILE A 231 -22.34 -13.65 1.17
C ILE A 231 -21.47 -12.47 0.71
N GLY A 232 -20.36 -12.74 0.01
CA GLY A 232 -19.46 -11.72 -0.49
C GLY A 232 -20.15 -10.76 -1.47
N GLN A 233 -21.02 -11.27 -2.35
CA GLN A 233 -21.84 -10.44 -3.23
C GLN A 233 -22.79 -9.53 -2.45
N LYS A 234 -23.40 -10.01 -1.37
CA LYS A 234 -24.24 -9.18 -0.50
C LYS A 234 -23.44 -8.05 0.16
N VAL A 235 -22.23 -8.35 0.65
CA VAL A 235 -21.33 -7.35 1.24
C VAL A 235 -20.96 -6.28 0.21
N LEU A 236 -20.64 -6.69 -1.03
CA LEU A 236 -20.35 -5.76 -2.12
C LEU A 236 -21.57 -4.90 -2.48
N LEU A 237 -22.78 -5.45 -2.49
CA LEU A 237 -24.01 -4.69 -2.73
C LEU A 237 -24.26 -3.62 -1.66
N GLU A 238 -23.92 -3.91 -0.40
CA GLU A 238 -24.06 -2.96 0.70
C GLU A 238 -23.01 -1.83 0.68
N GLN A 239 -21.93 -2.00 -0.11
CA GLN A 239 -20.83 -1.02 -0.26
C GLN A 239 -20.25 -0.56 1.08
N ASP A 240 -20.14 -1.49 2.04
CA ASP A 240 -19.67 -1.22 3.39
C ASP A 240 -18.24 -1.76 3.58
N SER A 241 -17.27 -0.86 3.71
CA SER A 241 -15.85 -1.21 3.82
C SER A 241 -15.52 -1.97 5.10
N ALA A 242 -16.15 -1.61 6.22
CA ALA A 242 -15.93 -2.28 7.50
C ALA A 242 -16.50 -3.71 7.47
N ALA A 243 -17.69 -3.89 6.88
CA ALA A 243 -18.25 -5.22 6.68
C ALA A 243 -17.38 -6.09 5.76
N ALA A 244 -16.83 -5.51 4.68
CA ALA A 244 -15.90 -6.19 3.79
C ALA A 244 -14.62 -6.62 4.52
N GLN A 245 -14.05 -5.76 5.38
CA GLN A 245 -12.89 -6.11 6.19
C GLN A 245 -13.17 -7.28 7.14
N GLN A 246 -14.35 -7.32 7.76
CA GLN A 246 -14.75 -8.45 8.62
C GLN A 246 -14.91 -9.74 7.80
N TYR A 247 -15.58 -9.65 6.65
CA TYR A 247 -15.85 -10.79 5.79
C TYR A 247 -14.57 -11.49 5.32
N ILE A 248 -13.57 -10.73 4.84
CA ILE A 248 -12.35 -11.34 4.26
C ILE A 248 -11.44 -12.04 5.29
N ARG A 249 -11.68 -11.87 6.60
CA ARG A 249 -10.90 -12.53 7.66
C ARG A 249 -11.02 -14.04 7.62
N GLN A 250 -12.12 -14.56 7.09
CA GLN A 250 -12.38 -16.00 6.92
C GLN A 250 -11.97 -16.50 5.52
N GLY A 251 -11.28 -15.67 4.75
CA GLY A 251 -10.90 -15.93 3.37
C GLY A 251 -11.76 -15.15 2.36
N SER A 252 -11.22 -15.00 1.15
CA SER A 252 -11.86 -14.26 0.06
C SER A 252 -11.95 -15.15 -1.19
N PRO A 253 -13.14 -15.36 -1.75
CA PRO A 253 -13.30 -16.04 -3.04
C PRO A 253 -12.49 -15.34 -4.12
N THR A 254 -11.93 -16.12 -5.05
CA THR A 254 -11.07 -15.57 -6.11
C THR A 254 -11.84 -14.62 -7.03
N ALA A 255 -13.09 -14.95 -7.38
CA ALA A 255 -13.93 -14.12 -8.24
C ALA A 255 -14.25 -12.74 -7.66
N LEU A 256 -14.34 -12.61 -6.32
CA LEU A 256 -14.73 -11.36 -5.66
C LEU A 256 -13.55 -10.57 -5.11
N ARG A 257 -12.34 -11.13 -5.15
CA ARG A 257 -11.16 -10.58 -4.48
C ARG A 257 -10.87 -9.14 -4.93
N ALA A 258 -10.97 -8.86 -6.23
CA ALA A 258 -10.72 -7.52 -6.77
C ALA A 258 -11.62 -6.47 -6.12
N GLU A 259 -12.92 -6.73 -6.15
CA GLU A 259 -13.96 -5.81 -5.72
C GLU A 259 -13.95 -5.63 -4.20
N LEU A 260 -13.69 -6.72 -3.46
CA LEU A 260 -13.59 -6.67 -2.00
C LEU A 260 -12.38 -5.86 -1.55
N TRP A 261 -11.20 -6.05 -2.16
CA TRP A 261 -10.02 -5.24 -1.82
C TRP A 261 -10.20 -3.78 -2.21
N ALA A 262 -10.79 -3.50 -3.37
CA ALA A 262 -11.12 -2.13 -3.76
C ALA A 262 -12.06 -1.46 -2.74
N LEU A 263 -13.09 -2.17 -2.26
CA LEU A 263 -14.01 -1.66 -1.24
C LEU A 263 -13.33 -1.46 0.12
N ILE A 264 -12.48 -2.40 0.53
CA ILE A 264 -11.74 -2.35 1.81
C ILE A 264 -10.77 -1.18 1.85
N LEU A 265 -10.05 -0.97 0.75
CA LEU A 265 -9.12 0.15 0.59
C LEU A 265 -9.83 1.45 0.20
N ASN A 266 -11.16 1.41 0.03
CA ASN A 266 -12.00 2.54 -0.38
C ASN A 266 -11.54 3.22 -1.68
N ILE A 267 -11.13 2.40 -2.66
CA ILE A 267 -10.64 2.85 -3.96
C ILE A 267 -11.74 2.67 -5.01
N SER A 268 -12.05 3.72 -5.75
CA SER A 268 -12.91 3.68 -6.93
C SER A 268 -12.14 4.16 -8.16
N SER A 269 -12.42 3.58 -9.33
CA SER A 269 -11.87 4.05 -10.59
C SER A 269 -12.74 5.16 -11.16
N HIS A 270 -12.19 6.36 -11.20
CA HIS A 270 -12.78 7.51 -11.87
C HIS A 270 -12.02 7.83 -13.16
N PRO A 271 -12.68 8.47 -14.16
CA PRO A 271 -12.01 8.90 -15.39
C PRO A 271 -10.80 9.81 -15.14
N GLU A 272 -10.83 10.59 -14.06
CA GLU A 272 -9.72 11.45 -13.64
C GLU A 272 -8.48 10.64 -13.21
N ASP A 273 -8.65 9.45 -12.63
CA ASP A 273 -7.53 8.58 -12.25
C ASP A 273 -6.83 8.03 -13.50
N ILE A 274 -7.59 7.75 -14.57
CA ILE A 274 -7.04 7.32 -15.87
C ILE A 274 -6.18 8.43 -16.46
N LEU A 275 -6.68 9.67 -16.44
CA LEU A 275 -5.92 10.83 -16.90
C LEU A 275 -4.66 11.06 -16.06
N TYR A 276 -4.77 10.90 -14.74
CA TYR A 276 -3.64 11.04 -13.83
C TYR A 276 -2.56 9.98 -14.09
N TYR A 277 -2.95 8.72 -14.29
CA TYR A 277 -2.01 7.67 -14.66
C TYR A 277 -1.33 7.94 -16.01
N GLU A 278 -2.07 8.36 -17.04
CA GLU A 278 -1.47 8.71 -18.34
C GLU A 278 -0.50 9.90 -18.23
N GLN A 279 -0.76 10.84 -17.32
CA GLN A 279 0.19 11.89 -16.97
C GLN A 279 1.46 11.32 -16.31
N LEU A 280 1.32 10.40 -15.33
CA LEU A 280 2.46 9.74 -14.70
C LEU A 280 3.30 8.95 -15.72
N LYS A 281 2.65 8.16 -16.58
CA LYS A 281 3.29 7.45 -17.69
C LYS A 281 4.03 8.41 -18.62
N THR A 282 3.42 9.54 -18.96
CA THR A 282 4.09 10.58 -19.75
C THR A 282 5.35 11.10 -19.05
N ASN A 283 5.30 11.28 -17.73
CA ASN A 283 6.47 11.68 -16.95
C ASN A 283 7.57 10.60 -16.94
N VAL A 284 7.21 9.32 -16.88
CA VAL A 284 8.16 8.18 -17.01
C VAL A 284 8.84 8.22 -18.38
N ILE A 285 8.07 8.42 -19.45
CA ILE A 285 8.60 8.49 -20.81
C ILE A 285 9.56 9.68 -20.96
N GLN A 286 9.20 10.84 -20.43
CA GLN A 286 9.98 12.07 -20.60
C GLN A 286 11.24 12.15 -19.72
N HIS A 287 11.24 11.50 -18.56
CA HIS A 287 12.29 11.65 -17.56
C HIS A 287 12.89 10.31 -17.15
N ASP A 288 14.20 10.23 -17.31
CA ASP A 288 15.03 9.11 -16.89
C ASP A 288 15.54 9.37 -15.48
N LEU A 289 15.18 8.50 -14.54
CA LEU A 289 15.61 8.58 -13.15
C LEU A 289 16.55 7.42 -12.83
N LEU A 290 17.57 7.65 -11.99
CA LEU A 290 18.45 6.58 -11.51
C LEU A 290 17.65 5.44 -10.85
N VAL A 291 16.55 5.77 -10.17
CA VAL A 291 15.69 4.76 -9.52
C VAL A 291 14.98 3.85 -10.51
N ASP A 292 14.85 4.23 -11.78
CA ASP A 292 14.28 3.35 -12.81
C ASP A 292 15.17 2.12 -13.00
N SER A 293 16.49 2.33 -13.12
CA SER A 293 17.45 1.22 -13.24
C SER A 293 17.45 0.32 -12.00
N LEU A 294 17.21 0.89 -10.82
CA LEU A 294 17.06 0.11 -9.59
C LEU A 294 15.78 -0.73 -9.59
N ILE A 295 14.67 -0.16 -10.06
CA ILE A 295 13.38 -0.87 -10.22
C ILE A 295 13.54 -1.99 -11.26
N TYR A 296 14.12 -1.70 -12.43
CA TYR A 296 14.41 -2.70 -13.46
C TYR A 296 15.22 -3.86 -12.91
N LYS A 297 16.29 -3.55 -12.18
CA LYS A 297 17.15 -4.58 -11.59
C LYS A 297 16.41 -5.42 -10.56
N ASP A 298 15.59 -4.79 -9.72
CA ASP A 298 14.90 -5.50 -8.65
C ASP A 298 13.86 -6.48 -9.20
N VAL A 299 13.01 -6.03 -10.13
CA VAL A 299 12.00 -6.89 -10.78
C VAL A 299 12.67 -8.05 -11.52
N LYS A 300 13.76 -7.80 -12.26
CA LYS A 300 14.51 -8.88 -12.93
C LYS A 300 15.08 -9.91 -11.95
N LEU A 301 15.52 -9.49 -10.77
CA LEU A 301 16.08 -10.40 -9.77
C LEU A 301 15.00 -11.18 -9.01
N THR A 302 13.81 -10.61 -8.85
CA THR A 302 12.76 -11.12 -7.94
C THR A 302 11.58 -11.74 -8.68
N ALA A 303 10.97 -11.03 -9.63
CA ALA A 303 9.79 -11.47 -10.37
C ALA A 303 10.12 -12.35 -11.58
N SER A 304 11.12 -11.98 -12.38
CA SER A 304 11.45 -12.73 -13.60
C SER A 304 12.01 -14.13 -13.31
N ASN A 305 12.55 -14.33 -12.11
CA ASN A 305 13.08 -15.62 -11.66
C ASN A 305 12.06 -16.44 -10.85
N ASP A 306 10.81 -15.96 -10.71
CA ASP A 306 9.75 -16.63 -9.96
C ASP A 306 8.71 -17.26 -10.89
N ASP A 307 8.39 -18.54 -10.65
CA ASP A 307 7.50 -19.36 -11.48
C ASP A 307 6.04 -18.83 -11.53
N TYR A 308 5.63 -18.03 -10.54
CA TYR A 308 4.29 -17.46 -10.45
C TYR A 308 4.21 -16.04 -10.98
N TYR A 309 5.29 -15.26 -10.86
CA TYR A 309 5.25 -13.81 -11.10
C TYR A 309 5.87 -13.34 -12.42
N PHE A 310 6.62 -14.19 -13.13
CA PHE A 310 7.27 -13.80 -14.39
C PHE A 310 6.30 -13.24 -15.44
N VAL A 311 5.05 -13.71 -15.47
CA VAL A 311 4.00 -13.24 -16.40
C VAL A 311 3.54 -11.80 -16.12
N PHE A 312 3.88 -11.24 -14.96
CA PHE A 312 3.49 -9.89 -14.54
C PHE A 312 4.63 -8.88 -14.64
N GLU A 313 5.77 -9.27 -15.20
CA GLU A 313 6.96 -8.43 -15.26
C GLU A 313 6.67 -7.03 -15.84
N ASP A 314 6.00 -6.97 -17.00
CA ASP A 314 5.63 -5.72 -17.65
C ASP A 314 4.73 -4.85 -16.77
N TYR A 315 3.75 -5.46 -16.11
CA TYR A 315 2.83 -4.76 -15.23
C TYR A 315 3.56 -4.16 -14.02
N LEU A 316 4.52 -4.89 -13.45
CA LEU A 316 5.32 -4.43 -12.32
C LEU A 316 6.13 -3.19 -12.70
N TYR A 317 6.71 -3.13 -13.91
CA TYR A 317 7.38 -1.92 -14.38
C TYR A 317 6.41 -0.76 -14.53
N GLN A 318 5.28 -0.95 -15.20
CA GLN A 318 4.29 0.11 -15.42
C GLN A 318 3.82 0.73 -14.09
N VAL A 319 3.62 -0.12 -13.08
CA VAL A 319 3.23 0.24 -11.72
C VAL A 319 4.34 0.98 -10.98
N LEU A 320 5.51 0.35 -10.85
CA LEU A 320 6.59 0.86 -10.00
C LEU A 320 7.23 2.12 -10.58
N LEU A 321 7.34 2.21 -11.90
CA LEU A 321 7.84 3.40 -12.57
C LEU A 321 6.86 4.56 -12.37
N CYS A 322 5.57 4.39 -12.60
CA CYS A 322 4.58 5.45 -12.36
C CYS A 322 4.54 5.86 -10.88
N PHE A 323 4.59 4.88 -9.96
CA PHE A 323 4.65 5.14 -8.53
C PHE A 323 5.84 6.02 -8.14
N SER A 324 7.01 5.84 -8.74
CA SER A 324 8.18 6.67 -8.42
C SER A 324 8.01 8.15 -8.82
N ARG A 325 7.07 8.46 -9.73
CA ARG A 325 6.75 9.81 -10.19
C ARG A 325 5.61 10.47 -9.40
N ASP A 326 4.85 9.70 -8.64
CA ASP A 326 3.64 10.17 -8.00
C ASP A 326 3.95 11.03 -6.76
N THR A 327 3.81 12.35 -6.91
CA THR A 327 4.05 13.30 -5.81
C THR A 327 2.97 13.28 -4.74
N SER A 328 1.80 12.68 -4.99
CA SER A 328 0.74 12.56 -3.98
C SER A 328 1.20 11.75 -2.77
N VAL A 329 2.09 10.77 -3.00
CA VAL A 329 2.72 9.92 -1.98
C VAL A 329 3.46 10.75 -0.92
N LEU A 330 3.93 11.96 -1.26
CA LEU A 330 4.60 12.84 -0.30
C LEU A 330 3.70 13.22 0.89
N ALA A 331 2.37 13.22 0.72
CA ALA A 331 1.44 13.48 1.81
C ALA A 331 1.53 12.44 2.93
N HIS A 332 1.94 11.19 2.63
CA HIS A 332 2.10 10.13 3.63
C HIS A 332 3.19 10.45 4.66
N PHE A 333 4.20 11.24 4.28
CA PHE A 333 5.25 11.67 5.19
C PHE A 333 4.76 12.70 6.21
N ALA A 334 3.54 13.23 6.10
CA ALA A 334 2.98 14.16 7.09
C ALA A 334 2.67 13.45 8.42
N TYR A 335 2.25 12.18 8.37
CA TYR A 335 1.81 11.39 9.52
C TYR A 335 2.69 10.17 9.82
N ASN A 336 3.70 9.91 8.98
CA ASN A 336 4.75 8.93 9.26
C ASN A 336 5.99 9.61 9.87
N SER A 337 6.74 8.87 10.68
CA SER A 337 8.07 9.22 11.18
C SER A 337 9.09 9.49 10.07
N ALA A 338 8.96 8.81 8.92
CA ALA A 338 9.86 8.93 7.77
C ALA A 338 10.02 10.37 7.26
N SER A 339 11.21 10.70 6.73
CA SER A 339 11.45 11.95 6.00
C SER A 339 11.74 11.67 4.52
N PRO A 340 11.07 12.38 3.59
CA PRO A 340 11.30 12.15 2.17
C PRO A 340 12.70 12.67 1.77
N PRO A 341 13.47 11.87 1.00
CA PRO A 341 14.79 12.21 0.51
C PRO A 341 14.75 13.45 -0.38
N LYS A 342 15.68 14.37 -0.13
CA LYS A 342 15.88 15.58 -0.93
C LYS A 342 17.17 15.48 -1.72
N SER A 343 17.13 15.96 -2.96
CA SER A 343 18.27 16.21 -3.82
C SER A 343 18.34 17.69 -4.21
N TYR A 344 19.46 18.12 -4.78
CA TYR A 344 19.67 19.51 -5.17
C TYR A 344 19.87 19.60 -6.68
N ILE A 345 19.32 20.66 -7.27
CA ILE A 345 19.55 20.96 -8.68
C ILE A 345 21.06 21.15 -8.92
N ARG A 346 21.56 20.62 -10.05
CA ARG A 346 22.99 20.58 -10.38
C ARG A 346 23.65 21.96 -10.23
N GLY A 347 24.71 22.03 -9.42
CA GLY A 347 25.46 23.26 -9.15
C GLY A 347 24.91 24.15 -8.02
N LYS A 348 23.86 23.72 -7.31
CA LYS A 348 23.21 24.45 -6.20
C LYS A 348 23.17 23.62 -4.91
N LEU A 349 24.20 22.81 -4.66
CA LEU A 349 24.27 21.93 -3.50
C LEU A 349 24.23 22.73 -2.19
N GLY A 350 23.33 22.35 -1.28
CA GLY A 350 23.22 22.97 0.05
C GLY A 350 22.38 24.24 0.11
N MET A 351 21.79 24.69 -1.00
CA MET A 351 20.82 25.79 -1.01
C MET A 351 19.40 25.24 -0.93
N GLU A 352 18.71 25.44 0.19
CA GLU A 352 17.38 24.87 0.44
C GLU A 352 16.33 25.26 -0.61
N GLU A 353 16.44 26.46 -1.19
CA GLU A 353 15.58 26.96 -2.27
C GLU A 353 15.65 26.10 -3.56
N TYR A 354 16.73 25.31 -3.71
CA TYR A 354 16.95 24.43 -4.85
C TYR A 354 16.86 22.94 -4.47
N ALA A 355 16.36 22.63 -3.27
CA ALA A 355 16.11 21.27 -2.85
C ALA A 355 14.79 20.76 -3.44
N VAL A 356 14.85 19.60 -4.08
CA VAL A 356 13.70 18.90 -4.66
C VAL A 356 13.61 17.50 -4.08
N PHE A 357 12.41 16.94 -3.95
CA PHE A 357 12.25 15.55 -3.52
C PHE A 357 12.71 14.59 -4.62
N TYR A 358 13.47 13.56 -4.23
CA TYR A 358 13.98 12.58 -5.17
C TYR A 358 13.96 11.16 -4.56
N PRO A 359 13.27 10.19 -5.19
CA PRO A 359 12.40 10.34 -6.36
C PRO A 359 11.21 11.27 -6.09
N PRO A 360 10.44 11.69 -7.11
CA PRO A 360 9.28 12.57 -6.90
C PRO A 360 8.31 12.12 -5.81
N ASN A 361 8.13 10.81 -5.63
CA ASN A 361 7.29 10.23 -4.58
C ASN A 361 7.93 10.18 -3.17
N GLY A 362 9.23 10.46 -3.06
CA GLY A 362 9.99 10.40 -1.81
C GLY A 362 10.36 8.98 -1.34
N VAL A 363 10.24 7.95 -2.18
CA VAL A 363 10.56 6.55 -1.80
C VAL A 363 11.72 6.03 -2.63
N ILE A 364 12.81 5.64 -1.97
CA ILE A 364 13.96 5.01 -2.63
C ILE A 364 13.75 3.49 -2.63
N PRO A 365 13.77 2.83 -3.81
CA PRO A 365 13.59 1.38 -3.88
C PRO A 365 14.76 0.63 -3.22
N PHE A 366 14.45 -0.53 -2.66
CA PHE A 366 15.42 -1.42 -2.01
C PHE A 366 15.42 -2.80 -2.65
N HIS A 367 16.43 -3.60 -2.35
CA HIS A 367 16.48 -4.96 -2.88
C HIS A 367 15.39 -5.87 -2.30
N GLY A 368 14.54 -6.44 -3.14
CA GLY A 368 13.36 -7.18 -2.70
C GLY A 368 12.18 -6.28 -2.35
N TRP A 369 12.20 -5.01 -2.82
CA TRP A 369 11.00 -4.19 -2.90
C TRP A 369 9.92 -4.94 -3.69
N GLU A 370 10.36 -5.62 -4.75
CA GLU A 370 9.66 -6.61 -5.56
C GLU A 370 8.74 -7.52 -4.73
N SER A 371 9.44 -8.40 -4.00
CA SER A 371 8.92 -9.50 -3.20
C SER A 371 7.97 -9.05 -2.07
N ARG A 372 8.02 -7.79 -1.62
CA ARG A 372 7.00 -7.25 -0.69
C ARG A 372 5.73 -6.84 -1.41
N VAL A 373 5.84 -6.25 -2.61
CA VAL A 373 4.69 -5.98 -3.49
C VAL A 373 4.02 -7.30 -3.91
N GLN A 374 4.79 -8.38 -4.11
CA GLN A 374 4.28 -9.73 -4.41
C GLN A 374 3.74 -10.49 -3.19
N GLY A 375 4.52 -10.55 -2.11
CA GLY A 375 4.34 -11.47 -0.98
C GLY A 375 3.41 -10.96 0.11
N GLU A 376 3.26 -9.65 0.25
CA GLU A 376 2.36 -9.06 1.22
C GLU A 376 1.08 -8.58 0.52
N LYS A 377 0.11 -9.50 0.39
CA LYS A 377 -1.33 -9.20 0.23
C LYS A 377 -1.92 -8.31 1.35
N TRP A 378 -1.09 -7.74 2.24
CA TRP A 378 -1.47 -7.08 3.48
C TRP A 378 -0.78 -5.74 3.76
N THR A 379 0.29 -5.35 3.05
CA THR A 379 0.95 -4.03 3.23
C THR A 379 0.63 -3.01 2.14
N LEU A 380 -0.27 -3.37 1.22
CA LEU A 380 -0.84 -2.51 0.19
C LEU A 380 -1.81 -1.44 0.72
N ASN A 381 -1.81 -1.13 2.02
CA ASN A 381 -2.43 0.10 2.53
C ASN A 381 -1.68 1.37 2.07
N TYR A 382 -0.48 1.25 1.49
CA TYR A 382 0.39 2.40 1.22
C TYR A 382 0.89 2.55 -0.23
N VAL A 383 0.76 1.54 -1.08
CA VAL A 383 1.23 1.59 -2.48
C VAL A 383 0.05 1.58 -3.48
N VAL A 384 -1.19 1.50 -2.98
CA VAL A 384 -2.35 1.17 -3.80
C VAL A 384 -3.49 2.15 -3.59
N GLU A 385 -3.27 3.43 -3.87
CA GLU A 385 -4.40 4.32 -4.14
C GLU A 385 -4.63 4.53 -5.66
N GLY A 386 -3.65 4.21 -6.52
CA GLY A 386 -3.81 4.29 -7.99
C GLY A 386 -3.66 2.97 -8.75
N ILE A 387 -2.99 1.98 -8.18
CA ILE A 387 -2.43 0.84 -8.93
C ILE A 387 -3.39 -0.36 -9.06
N TYR A 388 -4.27 -0.61 -8.08
CA TYR A 388 -5.17 -1.77 -8.12
C TYR A 388 -6.15 -1.73 -9.29
N ASN A 389 -6.67 -0.54 -9.59
CA ASN A 389 -7.86 -0.39 -10.41
C ASN A 389 -7.59 -0.34 -11.91
N GLN A 390 -6.37 -0.02 -12.35
CA GLN A 390 -6.08 0.10 -13.79
C GLN A 390 -5.44 -1.14 -14.41
N LEU A 391 -4.69 -1.93 -13.63
CA LEU A 391 -3.95 -3.08 -14.15
C LEU A 391 -4.42 -4.41 -13.55
N TYR A 392 -4.82 -4.43 -12.27
CA TYR A 392 -5.27 -5.67 -11.60
C TYR A 392 -6.77 -5.97 -11.82
N TYR A 393 -7.61 -4.92 -11.99
CA TYR A 393 -9.05 -5.08 -12.22
C TYR A 393 -9.43 -5.67 -13.60
N PRO A 394 -8.80 -5.28 -14.73
CA PRO A 394 -9.02 -5.95 -16.02
C PRO A 394 -8.53 -7.41 -16.02
N TRP A 395 -7.47 -7.72 -15.25
CA TRP A 395 -6.95 -9.08 -15.08
C TRP A 395 -7.95 -10.00 -14.38
N LEU A 396 -8.55 -9.56 -13.27
CA LEU A 396 -9.59 -10.35 -12.56
C LEU A 396 -10.84 -10.57 -13.42
N LYS A 397 -11.25 -9.58 -14.22
CA LYS A 397 -12.33 -9.76 -15.20
C LYS A 397 -11.95 -10.65 -16.39
N GLY A 398 -10.70 -10.61 -16.85
CA GLY A 398 -10.18 -11.42 -17.95
C GLY A 398 -10.09 -12.90 -17.59
N CYS A 399 -9.68 -13.24 -16.36
CA CYS A 399 -9.65 -14.61 -15.88
C CYS A 399 -11.04 -15.24 -15.74
N SER A 400 -12.09 -14.45 -15.45
CA SER A 400 -13.48 -14.92 -15.46
C SER A 400 -14.06 -15.16 -16.86
N GLY A 401 -13.45 -14.64 -17.93
CA GLY A 401 -13.91 -14.80 -19.31
C GLY A 401 -13.33 -15.98 -20.09
N VAL A 402 -12.30 -16.67 -19.56
CA VAL A 402 -11.61 -17.77 -20.25
C VAL A 402 -12.15 -19.16 -19.84
N ALA A 403 -13.10 -19.22 -18.90
CA ALA A 403 -13.67 -20.48 -18.44
C ALA A 403 -14.85 -21.03 -19.29
N GLU A 404 -15.28 -20.35 -20.36
CA GLU A 404 -16.48 -20.75 -21.13
C GLU A 404 -16.22 -21.44 -22.49
N THR A 405 -14.98 -21.64 -22.93
CA THR A 405 -14.72 -22.45 -24.13
C THR A 405 -14.12 -23.79 -23.73
N GLY A 406 -15.00 -24.78 -23.57
CA GLY A 406 -14.62 -26.15 -23.27
C GLY A 406 -13.75 -26.74 -24.36
N HIS A 407 -12.46 -26.92 -24.08
CA HIS A 407 -11.62 -27.94 -24.68
C HIS A 407 -10.75 -28.58 -23.60
N THR A 408 -10.90 -29.89 -23.48
CA THR A 408 -10.13 -30.80 -22.64
C THR A 408 -8.63 -30.56 -22.80
N SER A 409 -7.95 -30.12 -21.74
CA SER A 409 -6.51 -30.24 -21.61
C SER A 409 -6.13 -30.68 -20.20
N THR A 410 -5.30 -31.70 -20.18
CA THR A 410 -4.76 -32.52 -19.10
C THR A 410 -4.37 -31.71 -17.84
N LEU A 411 -5.04 -32.04 -16.72
CA LEU A 411 -4.68 -31.60 -15.37
C LEU A 411 -3.27 -32.05 -15.00
N ILE A 412 -2.33 -31.10 -14.88
CA ILE A 412 -1.09 -31.31 -14.13
C ILE A 412 -1.46 -31.21 -12.64
N ARG A 413 -1.48 -32.37 -11.96
CA ARG A 413 -1.62 -32.45 -10.50
C ARG A 413 -0.35 -31.93 -9.83
N PRO A 414 -0.44 -31.16 -8.73
CA PRO A 414 0.73 -30.88 -7.89
C PRO A 414 1.19 -32.16 -7.17
N PRO A 415 2.51 -32.44 -7.07
CA PRO A 415 2.99 -33.57 -6.31
C PRO A 415 2.88 -33.31 -4.80
N HIS A 416 2.55 -34.38 -4.08
CA HIS A 416 2.32 -34.46 -2.65
C HIS A 416 3.44 -33.84 -1.80
N ALA A 417 3.04 -33.04 -0.80
CA ALA A 417 3.91 -32.60 0.29
C ALA A 417 4.44 -33.81 1.07
N LEU A 418 5.75 -34.07 0.98
CA LEU A 418 6.45 -35.00 1.84
C LEU A 418 6.73 -34.33 3.19
N SER A 419 6.21 -34.97 4.23
CA SER A 419 6.44 -34.69 5.64
C SER A 419 7.91 -34.83 6.02
N LEU A 420 8.48 -33.78 6.63
CA LEU A 420 9.72 -33.85 7.37
C LEU A 420 9.44 -33.63 8.86
N LEU A 421 9.23 -34.74 9.57
CA LEU A 421 9.41 -34.82 11.02
C LEU A 421 10.91 -34.96 11.32
N PRO A 422 11.41 -34.37 12.42
CA PRO A 422 12.82 -34.43 12.78
C PRO A 422 13.17 -35.81 13.36
N ARG A 423 14.28 -36.41 12.89
CA ARG A 423 14.94 -37.50 13.63
C ARG A 423 16.14 -36.92 14.38
N GLN A 424 16.28 -37.41 15.62
CA GLN A 424 17.39 -37.20 16.54
C GLN A 424 18.75 -37.53 15.94
#